data_AF-A0A7W0ZXL0-F1
#
_entry.id   AF-A0A7W0ZXL0-F1
#
_cell.length_a   1.000
_cell.length_b   1.000
_cell.length_c   1.000
_cell.angle_alpha   90.00
_cell.angle_beta   90.00
_cell.angle_gamma   90.00
#
_symmetry.space_group_name_H-M   'P 1'
#
loop_
_entity.id
_entity.type
_entity.pdbx_description
1 polymer ?
#
loop_
_entity_poly.entity_id
_entity_poly.type
_entity_poly.pdbx_seq_one_letter_code
_entity_poly.pdbx_strand_id
1 'polypeptide(L)'
;MRTILTALTLSLVAPAALAAPGDAAPAAKTASDDTTIVVLQPSGALPPMLTPIVAETTPARCRPMIKRTQVPSLTQQLPARIALASCVADAAMQPLQLIDGQESVLAIEQATAPAFALLDNVIDVGDASVKIVALRNRADLYGQMSAKMMMTVPPLMTNTPEAAALRDTRKQIVEGMVEPWKEMARSNHQAIVDLGRHHPELVKNPVAQTAIRDSERQLAIPVATR
;
A
#
# COMPACT_ATOMS: atom_id res chain seq x y z
N MET A 1 7.09 -16.48 -39.60
CA MET A 1 8.42 -16.52 -38.95
C MET A 1 9.26 -15.37 -39.48
N ARG A 2 9.39 -14.28 -38.71
CA ARG A 2 10.35 -13.19 -38.98
C ARG A 2 10.87 -12.71 -37.63
N THR A 3 12.12 -13.01 -37.38
CA THR A 3 12.89 -12.76 -36.16
C THR A 3 13.50 -11.37 -36.27
N ILE A 4 13.21 -10.46 -35.32
CA ILE A 4 13.88 -9.16 -35.23
C ILE A 4 14.66 -9.15 -33.91
N LEU A 5 15.96 -9.41 -34.01
CA LEU A 5 16.93 -9.16 -32.95
C LEU A 5 17.13 -7.64 -32.83
N THR A 6 16.94 -7.11 -31.63
CA THR A 6 17.37 -5.75 -31.30
C THR A 6 18.40 -5.85 -30.19
N ALA A 7 19.67 -5.65 -30.54
CA ALA A 7 20.78 -5.54 -29.61
C ALA A 7 20.79 -4.13 -29.03
N LEU A 8 20.59 -3.98 -27.72
CA LEU A 8 20.75 -2.71 -27.03
C LEU A 8 22.04 -2.72 -26.22
N THR A 9 22.85 -1.72 -26.51
CA THR A 9 24.24 -1.48 -26.15
C THR A 9 24.45 -1.18 -24.67
N LEU A 10 25.41 -1.88 -24.05
CA LEU A 10 26.06 -1.51 -22.79
C LEU A 10 26.76 -0.15 -22.93
N SER A 11 26.50 0.78 -22.00
CA SER A 11 27.38 1.94 -21.76
C SER A 11 27.99 1.84 -20.36
N LEU A 12 29.28 1.51 -20.32
CA LEU A 12 30.18 1.74 -19.20
C LEU A 12 30.70 3.18 -19.27
N VAL A 13 30.58 3.96 -18.20
CA VAL A 13 31.48 5.09 -17.91
C VAL A 13 31.80 5.09 -16.41
N ALA A 14 33.09 5.31 -16.14
CA ALA A 14 33.85 5.01 -14.94
C ALA A 14 33.80 6.11 -13.83
N PRO A 15 34.41 5.88 -12.65
CA PRO A 15 34.37 6.76 -11.47
C PRO A 15 35.60 7.68 -11.34
N ALA A 16 35.46 8.82 -10.67
CA ALA A 16 36.52 9.67 -10.11
C ALA A 16 35.87 10.76 -9.21
N ALA A 17 36.43 11.33 -8.14
CA ALA A 17 37.59 11.10 -7.27
C ALA A 17 37.60 12.22 -6.19
N LEU A 18 38.43 12.06 -5.14
CA LEU A 18 39.09 13.08 -4.28
C LEU A 18 38.37 13.72 -3.06
N ALA A 19 38.69 13.14 -1.90
CA ALA A 19 39.25 13.70 -0.66
C ALA A 19 39.15 15.20 -0.28
N ALA A 20 38.84 15.44 1.00
CA ALA A 20 39.52 16.43 1.85
C ALA A 20 39.46 16.02 3.35
N PRO A 21 40.59 15.98 4.08
CA PRO A 21 40.64 15.97 5.54
C PRO A 21 40.84 17.39 6.07
N GLY A 22 40.09 17.78 7.09
CA GLY A 22 40.26 19.06 7.79
C GLY A 22 40.25 18.84 9.29
N ASP A 23 41.44 18.82 9.88
CA ASP A 23 41.68 18.90 11.32
C ASP A 23 41.40 20.31 11.84
N ALA A 24 40.62 20.42 12.92
CA ALA A 24 40.76 21.49 13.93
C ALA A 24 39.97 21.14 15.20
N ALA A 25 40.69 20.91 16.29
CA ALA A 25 40.25 21.07 17.68
C ALA A 25 41.17 22.13 18.33
N PRO A 26 41.02 22.57 19.60
CA PRO A 26 39.94 22.45 20.59
C PRO A 26 39.58 23.82 21.27
N ALA A 27 38.51 23.89 22.06
CA ALA A 27 38.49 24.60 23.37
C ALA A 27 37.10 24.55 24.03
N ALA A 28 37.15 24.38 25.34
CA ALA A 28 36.05 24.11 26.26
C ALA A 28 35.12 25.31 26.53
N LYS A 29 33.86 25.01 26.84
CA LYS A 29 33.10 25.68 27.90
C LYS A 29 32.19 24.68 28.59
N THR A 30 32.54 24.39 29.84
CA THR A 30 31.68 23.81 30.87
C THR A 30 30.55 24.79 31.17
N ALA A 31 29.32 24.38 30.91
CA ALA A 31 28.13 24.94 31.52
C ALA A 31 27.31 23.76 32.04
N SER A 32 27.37 23.60 33.36
CA SER A 32 26.46 22.79 34.14
C SER A 32 25.09 23.45 34.03
N ASP A 33 24.11 22.75 33.48
CA ASP A 33 22.72 23.08 33.71
C ASP A 33 21.94 21.79 33.94
N ASP A 34 21.06 21.91 34.92
CA ASP A 34 20.40 20.89 35.70
C ASP A 34 19.51 20.01 34.82
N THR A 35 20.03 18.86 34.37
CA THR A 35 19.23 17.84 33.68
C THR A 35 18.27 17.21 34.69
N THR A 36 17.13 17.87 34.86
CA THR A 36 15.92 17.23 35.39
C THR A 36 15.59 16.10 34.42
N ILE A 37 16.00 14.88 34.77
CA ILE A 37 15.52 13.67 34.10
C ILE A 37 14.04 13.56 34.44
N VAL A 38 13.20 14.18 33.63
CA VAL A 38 11.78 13.85 33.57
C VAL A 38 11.72 12.43 33.02
N VAL A 39 11.77 11.45 33.94
CA VAL A 39 11.36 10.08 33.65
C VAL A 39 9.88 10.19 33.32
N LEU A 40 9.56 10.35 32.03
CA LEU A 40 8.23 10.17 31.49
C LEU A 40 7.81 8.76 31.89
N GLN A 41 7.02 8.71 32.97
CA GLN A 41 6.31 7.52 33.40
C GLN A 41 5.59 6.98 32.17
N PRO A 42 5.87 5.76 31.70
CA PRO A 42 5.11 5.18 30.62
C PRO A 42 3.68 5.10 31.13
N SER A 43 2.79 5.93 30.56
CA SER A 43 1.36 5.80 30.78
C SER A 43 1.02 4.33 30.62
N GLY A 44 0.41 3.74 31.65
CA GLY A 44 0.01 2.33 31.71
C GLY A 44 -1.11 1.99 30.72
N ALA A 45 -0.95 2.41 29.45
CA ALA A 45 -1.71 1.93 28.34
C ALA A 45 -1.39 0.43 28.21
N LEU A 46 -2.43 -0.39 28.35
CA LEU A 46 -2.37 -1.81 28.04
C LEU A 46 -1.66 -1.98 26.68
N PRO A 47 -0.76 -2.97 26.55
CA PRO A 47 -0.09 -3.21 25.29
C PRO A 47 -1.13 -3.35 24.18
N PRO A 48 -0.95 -2.70 23.02
CA PRO A 48 -1.92 -2.75 21.96
C PRO A 48 -2.16 -4.21 21.55
N MET A 49 -3.38 -4.69 21.75
CA MET A 49 -3.73 -6.07 21.45
C MET A 49 -4.16 -6.18 19.99
N LEU A 50 -3.46 -7.01 19.23
CA LEU A 50 -3.84 -7.33 17.86
C LEU A 50 -5.04 -8.29 17.86
N THR A 51 -5.98 -8.07 16.94
CA THR A 51 -7.13 -8.95 16.79
C THR A 51 -6.67 -10.37 16.46
N PRO A 52 -7.16 -11.41 17.15
CA PRO A 52 -6.80 -12.80 16.85
C PRO A 52 -7.18 -13.18 15.41
N ILE A 53 -6.29 -13.94 14.75
CA ILE A 53 -6.54 -14.46 13.41
C ILE A 53 -7.07 -15.89 13.52
N VAL A 54 -8.26 -16.12 12.99
CA VAL A 54 -8.95 -17.41 13.00
C VAL A 54 -8.54 -18.21 11.76
N ALA A 55 -7.82 -19.31 11.94
CA ALA A 55 -7.23 -20.08 10.84
C ALA A 55 -8.28 -20.74 9.93
N GLU A 56 -9.43 -21.07 10.50
CA GLU A 56 -10.57 -21.73 9.86
C GLU A 56 -11.21 -20.83 8.79
N THR A 57 -11.24 -19.52 9.06
CA THR A 57 -11.78 -18.50 8.14
C THR A 57 -10.75 -18.03 7.12
N THR A 58 -9.47 -18.34 7.33
CA THR A 58 -8.39 -17.95 6.41
C THR A 58 -8.32 -18.92 5.22
N PRO A 59 -8.31 -18.42 3.97
CA PRO A 59 -8.16 -19.24 2.77
C PRO A 59 -6.95 -20.17 2.86
N ALA A 60 -7.12 -21.43 2.44
CA ALA A 60 -6.13 -22.49 2.64
C ALA A 60 -4.71 -22.11 2.16
N ARG A 61 -4.61 -21.41 1.03
CA ARG A 61 -3.34 -20.96 0.46
C ARG A 61 -2.60 -19.90 1.30
N CYS A 62 -3.31 -19.16 2.14
CA CYS A 62 -2.76 -18.09 2.98
C CYS A 62 -2.42 -18.58 4.39
N ARG A 63 -2.92 -19.75 4.81
CA ARG A 63 -2.68 -20.33 6.15
C ARG A 63 -1.19 -20.44 6.54
N PRO A 64 -0.24 -20.76 5.64
CA PRO A 64 1.17 -20.80 6.02
C PRO A 64 1.71 -19.47 6.58
N MET A 65 1.08 -18.34 6.23
CA MET A 65 1.49 -17.01 6.70
C MET A 65 1.04 -16.72 8.14
N ILE A 66 -0.01 -17.39 8.64
CA ILE A 66 -0.55 -17.20 10.01
C ILE A 66 0.53 -17.46 11.06
N LYS A 67 1.40 -18.46 10.86
CA LYS A 67 2.48 -18.74 11.83
C LYS A 67 3.39 -17.52 12.06
N ARG A 68 3.62 -16.71 11.01
CA ARG A 68 4.45 -15.50 11.08
C ARG A 68 3.73 -14.33 11.77
N THR A 69 2.40 -14.35 11.85
CA THR A 69 1.61 -13.33 12.54
C THR A 69 1.45 -13.59 14.03
N GLN A 70 1.92 -14.74 14.52
CA GLN A 70 1.83 -15.18 15.91
C GLN A 70 3.19 -15.17 16.65
N VAL A 71 4.25 -14.67 16.01
CA VAL A 71 5.57 -14.56 16.64
C VAL A 71 5.55 -13.51 17.76
N PRO A 72 6.31 -13.64 18.87
CA PRO A 72 6.23 -12.67 19.97
C PRO A 72 6.61 -11.23 19.59
N SER A 73 7.39 -11.02 18.53
CA SER A 73 7.86 -9.70 18.12
C SER A 73 6.83 -8.94 17.29
N LEU A 74 6.34 -7.80 17.81
CA LEU A 74 5.38 -6.94 17.10
C LEU A 74 5.94 -6.45 15.75
N THR A 75 7.24 -6.13 15.70
CA THR A 75 7.91 -5.66 14.46
C THR A 75 7.94 -6.71 13.36
N GLN A 76 7.81 -8.00 13.71
CA GLN A 76 7.69 -9.10 12.74
C GLN A 76 6.21 -9.44 12.46
N GLN A 77 5.34 -9.36 13.48
CA GLN A 77 3.91 -9.63 13.33
C GLN A 77 3.22 -8.67 12.36
N LEU A 78 3.48 -7.36 12.47
CA LEU A 78 2.75 -6.35 11.69
C LEU A 78 3.01 -6.49 10.17
N PRO A 79 4.26 -6.59 9.66
CA PRO A 79 4.49 -6.85 8.24
C PRO A 79 3.92 -8.18 7.77
N ALA A 80 3.97 -9.23 8.60
CA ALA A 80 3.37 -10.52 8.28
C ALA A 80 1.83 -10.42 8.14
N ARG A 81 1.18 -9.57 8.96
CA ARG A 81 -0.27 -9.31 8.86
C ARG A 81 -0.63 -8.52 7.61
N ILE A 82 0.17 -7.53 7.22
CA ILE A 82 -0.01 -6.81 5.94
C ILE A 82 0.07 -7.82 4.77
N ALA A 83 1.10 -8.65 4.74
CA ALA A 83 1.26 -9.65 3.68
C ALA A 83 0.13 -10.69 3.69
N LEU A 84 -0.35 -11.11 4.87
CA LEU A 84 -1.51 -11.99 4.99
C LEU A 84 -2.78 -11.32 4.43
N ALA A 85 -3.00 -10.03 4.71
CA ALA A 85 -4.15 -9.30 4.20
C ALA A 85 -4.19 -9.31 2.66
N SER A 86 -3.06 -9.05 2.00
CA SER A 86 -2.97 -9.11 0.53
C SER A 86 -3.28 -10.51 0.01
N CYS A 87 -2.72 -11.56 0.63
CA CYS A 87 -3.03 -12.95 0.24
C CYS A 87 -4.52 -13.27 0.39
N VAL A 88 -5.14 -12.87 1.50
CA VAL A 88 -6.55 -13.11 1.79
C VAL A 88 -7.44 -12.41 0.78
N ALA A 89 -7.15 -11.13 0.48
CA ALA A 89 -7.87 -10.37 -0.54
C ALA A 89 -7.79 -11.05 -1.91
N ASP A 90 -6.59 -11.40 -2.37
CA ASP A 90 -6.40 -12.09 -3.64
C ASP A 90 -7.15 -13.42 -3.68
N ALA A 91 -7.16 -14.15 -2.55
CA ALA A 91 -7.77 -15.47 -2.45
C ALA A 91 -9.29 -15.41 -2.49
N ALA A 92 -9.85 -14.43 -1.79
CA ALA A 92 -11.28 -14.22 -1.73
C ALA A 92 -11.81 -13.63 -3.05
N MET A 93 -11.05 -12.73 -3.68
CA MET A 93 -11.46 -12.17 -4.97
C MET A 93 -11.38 -13.19 -6.10
N GLN A 94 -10.32 -14.01 -6.19
CA GLN A 94 -10.08 -14.88 -7.36
C GLN A 94 -11.29 -15.71 -7.86
N PRO A 95 -12.06 -16.43 -7.01
CA PRO A 95 -13.16 -17.27 -7.47
C PRO A 95 -14.43 -16.49 -7.86
N LEU A 96 -14.48 -15.17 -7.62
CA LEU A 96 -15.67 -14.38 -7.93
C LEU A 96 -15.92 -14.34 -9.43
N GLN A 97 -17.14 -14.73 -9.82
CA GLN A 97 -17.67 -14.54 -11.17
C GLN A 97 -18.37 -13.18 -11.19
N LEU A 98 -17.74 -12.22 -11.88
CA LEU A 98 -18.19 -10.84 -11.87
C LEU A 98 -18.95 -10.51 -13.15
N ILE A 99 -19.95 -9.66 -13.00
CA ILE A 99 -20.72 -9.01 -14.05
C ILE A 99 -20.59 -7.49 -13.88
N ASP A 100 -20.95 -6.72 -14.91
CA ASP A 100 -20.94 -5.26 -14.88
C ASP A 100 -22.16 -4.68 -14.15
N GLY A 101 -22.37 -5.10 -12.90
CA GLY A 101 -23.50 -4.68 -12.07
C GLY A 101 -23.15 -4.57 -10.58
N GLN A 102 -24.07 -3.95 -9.83
CA GLN A 102 -23.90 -3.64 -8.40
C GLN A 102 -23.69 -4.89 -7.53
N GLU A 103 -24.25 -6.02 -7.91
CA GLU A 103 -24.05 -7.28 -7.19
C GLU A 103 -22.56 -7.68 -7.13
N SER A 104 -21.80 -7.41 -8.19
CA SER A 104 -20.37 -7.68 -8.24
C SER A 104 -19.56 -6.71 -7.38
N VAL A 105 -20.00 -5.45 -7.26
CA VAL A 105 -19.42 -4.47 -6.33
C VAL A 105 -19.54 -4.99 -4.90
N LEU A 106 -20.75 -5.36 -4.48
CA LEU A 106 -21.02 -5.88 -3.14
C LEU A 106 -20.26 -7.18 -2.86
N ALA A 107 -20.19 -8.08 -3.84
CA ALA A 107 -19.45 -9.34 -3.71
C ALA A 107 -17.95 -9.09 -3.47
N ILE A 108 -17.34 -8.14 -4.18
CA ILE A 108 -15.94 -7.77 -3.99
C ILE A 108 -15.73 -7.13 -2.61
N GLU A 109 -16.60 -6.22 -2.19
CA GLU A 109 -16.50 -5.57 -0.87
C GLU A 109 -16.58 -6.60 0.27
N GLN A 110 -17.54 -7.52 0.19
CA GLN A 110 -17.68 -8.60 1.17
C GLN A 110 -16.46 -9.54 1.18
N ALA A 111 -15.95 -9.91 0.00
CA ALA A 111 -14.78 -10.77 -0.14
C ALA A 111 -13.50 -10.12 0.42
N THR A 112 -13.36 -8.81 0.29
CA THR A 112 -12.15 -8.07 0.70
C THR A 112 -12.23 -7.52 2.13
N ALA A 113 -13.41 -7.48 2.74
CA ALA A 113 -13.61 -6.98 4.11
C ALA A 113 -12.65 -7.60 5.15
N PRO A 114 -12.37 -8.93 5.16
CA PRO A 114 -11.40 -9.50 6.10
C PRO A 114 -9.97 -8.96 5.93
N ALA A 115 -9.56 -8.65 4.69
CA ALA A 115 -8.25 -8.06 4.42
C ALA A 115 -8.17 -6.61 4.91
N PHE A 116 -9.23 -5.82 4.70
CA PHE A 116 -9.31 -4.46 5.26
C PHE A 116 -9.26 -4.48 6.78
N ALA A 117 -9.98 -5.39 7.45
CA ALA A 117 -9.94 -5.52 8.90
C ALA A 117 -8.53 -5.85 9.44
N LEU A 118 -7.75 -6.66 8.73
CA LEU A 118 -6.35 -6.92 9.07
C LEU A 118 -5.47 -5.66 8.91
N LEU A 119 -5.67 -4.90 7.83
CA LEU A 119 -4.93 -3.67 7.58
C LEU A 119 -5.28 -2.58 8.59
N ASP A 120 -6.56 -2.43 8.94
CA ASP A 120 -7.04 -1.48 9.96
C ASP A 120 -6.38 -1.76 11.31
N ASN A 121 -6.36 -3.03 11.74
CA ASN A 121 -5.70 -3.41 12.99
C ASN A 121 -4.18 -3.10 12.97
N VAL A 122 -3.52 -3.24 11.83
CA VAL A 122 -2.11 -2.85 11.68
C VAL A 122 -1.94 -1.33 11.72
N ILE A 123 -2.85 -0.57 11.10
CA ILE A 123 -2.83 0.90 11.09
C ILE A 123 -3.05 1.46 12.51
N ASP A 124 -3.91 0.83 13.30
CA ASP A 124 -4.20 1.26 14.67
C ASP A 124 -2.97 1.10 15.57
N VAL A 125 -2.25 -0.01 15.44
CA VAL A 125 -1.18 -0.43 16.36
C VAL A 125 0.23 -0.07 15.89
N GLY A 126 0.46 0.05 14.58
CA GLY A 126 1.80 0.23 14.03
C GLY A 126 2.43 1.60 14.33
N ASP A 127 3.75 1.66 14.26
CA ASP A 127 4.46 2.94 14.17
C ASP A 127 4.21 3.62 12.80
N ALA A 128 4.65 4.87 12.66
CA ALA A 128 4.42 5.64 11.43
C ALA A 128 4.94 4.93 10.17
N SER A 129 6.08 4.24 10.23
CA SER A 129 6.59 3.51 9.08
C SER A 129 5.69 2.34 8.69
N VAL A 130 5.22 1.56 9.67
CA VAL A 130 4.33 0.42 9.44
C VAL A 130 2.96 0.91 8.93
N LYS A 131 2.42 1.99 9.51
CA LYS A 131 1.16 2.61 9.05
C LYS A 131 1.23 3.01 7.58
N ILE A 132 2.34 3.61 7.12
CA ILE A 132 2.53 3.94 5.70
C ILE A 132 2.43 2.70 4.81
N VAL A 133 3.08 1.60 5.20
CA VAL A 133 3.06 0.35 4.41
C VAL A 133 1.65 -0.25 4.37
N ALA A 134 0.93 -0.21 5.48
CA ALA A 134 -0.44 -0.71 5.57
C ALA A 134 -1.43 0.15 4.75
N LEU A 135 -1.34 1.48 4.87
CA LEU A 135 -2.12 2.42 4.05
C LEU A 135 -1.85 2.23 2.56
N ARG A 136 -0.59 1.97 2.17
CA ARG A 136 -0.24 1.67 0.78
C ARG A 136 -0.95 0.41 0.29
N ASN A 137 -0.88 -0.68 1.07
CA ASN A 137 -1.58 -1.92 0.72
C ASN A 137 -3.10 -1.72 0.65
N ARG A 138 -3.66 -0.84 1.48
CA ARG A 138 -5.08 -0.47 1.43
C ARG A 138 -5.43 0.27 0.13
N ALA A 139 -4.61 1.23 -0.29
CA ALA A 139 -4.77 1.92 -1.56
C ALA A 139 -4.64 0.96 -2.76
N ASP A 140 -3.62 0.10 -2.74
CA ASP A 140 -3.40 -0.90 -3.79
C ASP A 140 -4.59 -1.88 -3.89
N LEU A 141 -5.17 -2.28 -2.76
CA LEU A 141 -6.35 -3.16 -2.72
C LEU A 141 -7.58 -2.51 -3.38
N TYR A 142 -7.88 -1.24 -3.06
CA TYR A 142 -8.95 -0.50 -3.76
C TYR A 142 -8.68 -0.37 -5.27
N GLY A 143 -7.42 -0.16 -5.66
CA GLY A 143 -6.99 -0.17 -7.05
C GLY A 143 -7.27 -1.50 -7.75
N GLN A 144 -6.95 -2.62 -7.09
CA GLN A 144 -7.22 -3.97 -7.62
C GLN A 144 -8.72 -4.26 -7.73
N MET A 145 -9.52 -3.88 -6.73
CA MET A 145 -10.98 -4.01 -6.78
C MET A 145 -11.55 -3.27 -8.00
N SER A 146 -11.13 -2.02 -8.19
CA SER A 146 -11.54 -1.18 -9.32
C SER A 146 -11.13 -1.80 -10.65
N ALA A 147 -9.87 -2.22 -10.78
CA ALA A 147 -9.37 -2.86 -12.00
C ALA A 147 -10.15 -4.13 -12.33
N LYS A 148 -10.46 -4.95 -11.31
CA LYS A 148 -11.21 -6.19 -11.50
C LYS A 148 -12.64 -5.96 -11.98
N MET A 149 -13.31 -4.94 -11.47
CA MET A 149 -14.63 -4.54 -12.00
C MET A 149 -14.53 -4.00 -13.42
N MET A 150 -13.51 -3.22 -13.76
CA MET A 150 -13.33 -2.72 -15.13
C MET A 150 -13.11 -3.85 -16.14
N MET A 151 -12.59 -5.01 -15.72
CA MET A 151 -12.44 -6.20 -16.58
C MET A 151 -13.78 -6.87 -16.94
N THR A 152 -14.89 -6.52 -16.28
CA THR A 152 -16.22 -7.06 -16.64
C THR A 152 -16.81 -6.38 -17.87
N VAL A 153 -16.31 -5.20 -18.23
CA VAL A 153 -16.67 -4.50 -19.47
C VAL A 153 -16.10 -5.29 -20.65
N PRO A 154 -16.93 -5.85 -21.54
CA PRO A 154 -16.41 -6.66 -22.63
C PRO A 154 -15.48 -5.86 -23.56
N PRO A 155 -14.45 -6.50 -24.13
CA PRO A 155 -13.65 -5.87 -25.17
C PRO A 155 -14.51 -5.57 -26.40
N LEU A 156 -14.05 -4.65 -27.25
CA LEU A 156 -14.69 -4.42 -28.56
C LEU A 156 -14.52 -5.67 -29.42
N MET A 157 -15.63 -6.36 -29.70
CA MET A 157 -15.63 -7.57 -30.54
C MET A 157 -15.76 -7.23 -32.03
N THR A 158 -16.41 -6.11 -32.36
CA THR A 158 -16.61 -5.62 -33.72
C THR A 158 -16.31 -4.12 -33.78
N ASN A 159 -15.65 -3.67 -34.85
CA ASN A 159 -15.29 -2.26 -35.05
C ASN A 159 -16.46 -1.44 -35.63
N THR A 160 -17.69 -1.65 -35.14
CA THR A 160 -18.84 -0.86 -35.56
C THR A 160 -19.06 0.31 -34.58
N PRO A 161 -19.55 1.46 -35.06
CA PRO A 161 -19.88 2.59 -34.19
C PRO A 161 -20.85 2.25 -33.05
N GLU A 162 -21.83 1.38 -33.31
CA GLU A 162 -22.84 0.96 -32.33
C GLU A 162 -22.23 0.10 -31.22
N ALA A 163 -21.33 -0.83 -31.57
CA ALA A 163 -20.63 -1.65 -30.60
C ALA A 163 -19.69 -0.81 -29.72
N ALA A 164 -19.05 0.21 -30.30
CA ALA A 164 -18.25 1.19 -29.57
C ALA A 164 -19.10 1.99 -28.57
N ALA A 165 -20.21 2.56 -29.03
CA ALA A 165 -21.13 3.34 -28.18
C ALA A 165 -21.70 2.52 -27.01
N LEU A 166 -22.09 1.26 -27.26
CA LEU A 166 -22.58 0.37 -26.21
C LEU A 166 -21.49 0.06 -25.18
N ARG A 167 -20.27 -0.24 -25.63
CA ARG A 167 -19.15 -0.48 -24.71
C ARG A 167 -18.84 0.75 -23.87
N ASP A 168 -18.80 1.93 -24.48
CA ASP A 168 -18.50 3.17 -23.76
C ASP A 168 -19.57 3.49 -22.72
N THR A 169 -20.84 3.23 -23.04
CA THR A 169 -21.94 3.35 -22.08
C THR A 169 -21.74 2.40 -20.88
N ARG A 170 -21.44 1.12 -21.14
CA ARG A 170 -21.18 0.14 -20.06
C ARG A 170 -19.95 0.52 -19.23
N LYS A 171 -18.89 0.98 -19.90
CA LYS A 171 -17.68 1.47 -19.27
C LYS A 171 -17.99 2.62 -18.31
N GLN A 172 -18.76 3.62 -18.75
CA GLN A 172 -19.14 4.77 -17.93
C GLN A 172 -19.97 4.36 -16.70
N ILE A 173 -20.87 3.38 -16.86
CA ILE A 173 -21.65 2.83 -15.73
C ILE A 173 -20.72 2.17 -14.70
N VAL A 174 -19.81 1.30 -15.15
CA VAL A 174 -18.84 0.65 -14.26
C VAL A 174 -17.90 1.65 -13.62
N GLU A 175 -17.43 2.67 -14.35
CA GLU A 175 -16.63 3.76 -13.80
C GLU A 175 -17.35 4.49 -12.67
N GLY A 176 -18.64 4.80 -12.84
CA GLY A 176 -19.45 5.39 -11.78
C GLY A 176 -19.58 4.49 -10.54
N MET A 177 -19.70 3.18 -10.73
CA MET A 177 -19.78 2.22 -9.63
C MET A 177 -18.48 2.10 -8.83
N VAL A 178 -17.32 2.18 -9.49
CA VAL A 178 -16.01 2.02 -8.83
C VAL A 178 -15.38 3.34 -8.35
N GLU A 179 -15.96 4.49 -8.69
CA GLU A 179 -15.45 5.80 -8.27
C GLU A 179 -15.26 5.93 -6.74
N PRO A 180 -16.16 5.42 -5.87
CA PRO A 180 -15.93 5.43 -4.43
C PRO A 180 -14.63 4.72 -4.02
N TRP A 181 -14.27 3.61 -4.67
CA TRP A 181 -13.02 2.91 -4.37
C TRP A 181 -11.80 3.69 -4.86
N LYS A 182 -11.89 4.35 -6.02
CA LYS A 182 -10.82 5.25 -6.51
C LYS A 182 -10.59 6.42 -5.55
N GLU A 183 -11.66 7.00 -5.01
CA GLU A 183 -11.56 8.06 -4.00
C GLU A 183 -10.94 7.56 -2.70
N MET A 184 -11.35 6.38 -2.23
CA MET A 184 -10.75 5.76 -1.04
C MET A 184 -9.27 5.46 -1.24
N ALA A 185 -8.85 4.98 -2.41
CA ALA A 185 -7.44 4.80 -2.75
C ALA A 185 -6.67 6.13 -2.68
N ARG A 186 -7.23 7.21 -3.23
CA ARG A 186 -6.65 8.56 -3.20
C ARG A 186 -6.52 9.08 -1.77
N SER A 187 -7.56 8.93 -0.96
CA SER A 187 -7.56 9.31 0.46
C SER A 187 -6.44 8.60 1.23
N ASN A 188 -6.22 7.30 0.97
CA ASN A 188 -5.11 6.57 1.56
C ASN A 188 -3.73 7.09 1.10
N HIS A 189 -3.56 7.41 -0.18
CA HIS A 189 -2.32 8.06 -0.65
C HIS A 189 -2.07 9.41 0.01
N GLN A 190 -3.14 10.22 0.18
CA GLN A 190 -3.04 11.50 0.88
C GLN A 190 -2.61 11.30 2.33
N ALA A 191 -3.20 10.33 3.04
CA ALA A 191 -2.81 9.98 4.41
C ALA A 191 -1.34 9.56 4.52
N ILE A 192 -0.79 8.83 3.53
CA ILE A 192 0.64 8.47 3.48
C ILE A 192 1.53 9.70 3.38
N VAL A 193 1.20 10.64 2.48
CA VAL A 193 1.97 11.88 2.30
C VAL A 193 1.93 12.73 3.56
N ASP A 194 0.74 12.89 4.16
CA ASP A 194 0.59 13.66 5.38
C ASP A 194 1.34 13.02 6.54
N LEU A 195 1.29 11.70 6.70
CA LEU A 195 2.06 10.99 7.71
C LEU A 195 3.57 11.18 7.49
N GLY A 196 4.04 11.13 6.24
CA GLY A 196 5.43 11.42 5.90
C GLY A 196 5.89 12.84 6.28
N ARG A 197 5.02 13.85 6.13
CA ARG A 197 5.30 15.24 6.52
C ARG A 197 5.41 15.43 8.03
N HIS A 198 4.58 14.73 8.80
CA HIS A 198 4.59 14.81 10.27
C HIS A 198 5.72 14.00 10.92
N HIS A 199 6.39 13.13 10.16
CA HIS A 199 7.44 12.22 10.64
C HIS A 199 8.71 12.32 9.79
N PRO A 200 9.49 13.42 9.90
CA PRO A 200 10.68 13.64 9.08
C PRO A 200 11.78 12.58 9.29
N GLU A 201 11.78 11.89 10.43
CA GLU A 201 12.69 10.77 10.71
C GLU A 201 12.53 9.60 9.74
N LEU A 202 11.36 9.46 9.10
CA LEU A 202 11.09 8.44 8.09
C LEU A 202 11.95 8.58 6.83
N VAL A 203 12.65 9.71 6.66
CA VAL A 203 13.67 9.91 5.62
C VAL A 203 14.75 8.82 5.65
N LYS A 204 14.99 8.20 6.82
CA LYS A 204 15.98 7.12 6.98
C LYS A 204 15.43 5.74 6.62
N ASN A 205 14.12 5.60 6.40
CA ASN A 205 13.47 4.34 6.07
C ASN A 205 13.17 4.27 4.57
N PRO A 206 13.92 3.48 3.78
CA PRO A 206 13.77 3.45 2.32
C PRO A 206 12.40 2.93 1.86
N VAL A 207 11.76 2.05 2.64
CA VAL A 207 10.43 1.51 2.33
C VAL A 207 9.38 2.62 2.48
N ALA A 208 9.40 3.34 3.61
CA ALA A 208 8.50 4.46 3.85
C ALA A 208 8.70 5.57 2.80
N GLN A 209 9.95 5.94 2.50
CA GLN A 209 10.24 6.94 1.47
C GLN A 209 9.73 6.55 0.09
N THR A 210 9.88 5.29 -0.31
CA THR A 210 9.38 4.80 -1.59
C THR A 210 7.85 4.91 -1.64
N ALA A 211 7.16 4.51 -0.56
CA ALA A 211 5.72 4.63 -0.46
C ALA A 211 5.21 6.08 -0.47
N ILE A 212 5.91 7.02 0.19
CA ILE A 212 5.59 8.45 0.15
C ILE A 212 5.71 8.98 -1.27
N ARG A 213 6.87 8.76 -1.93
CA ARG A 213 7.10 9.23 -3.30
C ARG A 213 6.12 8.63 -4.30
N ASP A 214 5.80 7.35 -4.17
CA ASP A 214 4.80 6.68 -5.01
C ASP A 214 3.43 7.33 -4.81
N SER A 215 3.06 7.63 -3.57
CA SER A 215 1.77 8.27 -3.24
C SER A 215 1.71 9.70 -3.78
N GLU A 216 2.77 10.49 -3.68
CA GLU A 216 2.87 11.82 -4.31
C GLU A 216 2.69 11.74 -5.83
N ARG A 217 3.36 10.77 -6.48
CA ARG A 217 3.22 10.53 -7.92
C ARG A 217 1.79 10.16 -8.29
N GLN A 218 1.15 9.32 -7.50
CA GLN A 218 -0.25 8.99 -7.72
C GLN A 218 -1.13 10.25 -7.60
N LEU A 219 -1.01 11.01 -6.51
CA LEU A 219 -1.81 12.23 -6.31
C LEU A 219 -1.59 13.30 -7.40
N ALA A 220 -0.43 13.32 -8.05
CA ALA A 220 -0.13 14.24 -9.14
C ALA A 220 -0.81 13.89 -10.48
N ILE A 221 -1.30 12.67 -10.67
CA ILE A 221 -1.97 12.29 -11.92
C ILE A 221 -3.37 12.93 -11.95
N PRO A 222 -3.70 13.75 -12.96
CA PRO A 222 -5.01 14.40 -13.07
C PRO A 222 -6.15 13.38 -13.08
N VAL A 223 -7.22 13.69 -12.34
CA VAL A 223 -8.43 12.84 -12.26
C VAL A 223 -9.01 12.54 -13.64
N ALA A 224 -8.92 13.47 -14.59
CA ALA A 224 -9.43 13.31 -15.95
C ALA A 224 -8.65 12.33 -16.84
N THR A 225 -7.46 11.87 -16.41
CA THR A 225 -6.55 11.04 -17.24
C THR A 225 -6.42 9.58 -16.77
N ARG A 226 -7.22 9.17 -15.78
CA ARG A 226 -7.21 7.81 -15.19
C ARG A 226 -8.47 7.05 -15.52
#